data_AF-A0A6C0G2Z3-F1
#
_entry.id   AF-A0A6C0G2Z3-F1
#
_cell.length_a   1.000
_cell.length_b   1.000
_cell.length_c   1.000
_cell.angle_alpha   90.00
_cell.angle_beta   90.00
_cell.angle_gamma   90.00
#
_symmetry.space_group_name_H-M   'P 1'
#
loop_
_entity.id
_entity.type
_entity.pdbx_description
1 polymer ?
#
loop_
_entity_poly.entity_id
_entity_poly.type
_entity_poly.pdbx_seq_one_letter_code
_entity_poly.pdbx_strand_id
1 'polypeptide(L)'
;MSEAEDYINSLNQEYGLSLTGLSPLYESMKLPKTAIRNVVKDFGNGLGRVVYVDPQNRLIANRMEPLVVGLAETAAMLGWSKQQVSEYIKRDKFPEPALRLASGPLWTIEQIEKYRDARS
;
A
#
# COMPACT_ATOMS: atom_id res chain seq x y z
N MET A 1 -24.96 -22.02 1.97
CA MET A 1 -24.40 -20.65 2.09
C MET A 1 -24.28 -20.09 0.69
N SER A 2 -24.43 -18.79 0.52
CA SER A 2 -24.25 -18.16 -0.79
C SER A 2 -22.75 -18.02 -1.12
N GLU A 3 -22.39 -18.05 -2.41
CA GLU A 3 -21.00 -17.88 -2.88
C GLU A 3 -20.35 -16.59 -2.34
N ALA A 4 -21.15 -15.52 -2.20
CA ALA A 4 -20.71 -14.25 -1.61
C ALA A 4 -20.39 -14.35 -0.12
N GLU A 5 -21.21 -15.07 0.66
CA GLU A 5 -20.94 -15.31 2.09
C GLU A 5 -19.68 -16.15 2.28
N ASP A 6 -19.50 -17.21 1.47
CA ASP A 6 -18.32 -18.07 1.53
C ASP A 6 -17.04 -17.28 1.19
N TYR A 7 -17.11 -16.42 0.18
CA TYR A 7 -16.00 -15.54 -0.17
C TYR A 7 -15.65 -14.59 0.98
N ILE A 8 -16.64 -13.91 1.56
CA ILE A 8 -16.43 -12.98 2.68
C ILE A 8 -15.85 -13.70 3.91
N ASN A 9 -16.38 -14.88 4.24
CA ASN A 9 -15.88 -15.69 5.35
C ASN A 9 -14.43 -16.12 5.11
N SER A 10 -14.07 -16.49 3.86
CA SER A 10 -12.69 -16.83 3.53
C SER A 10 -11.73 -15.66 3.74
N LEU A 11 -12.11 -14.44 3.36
CA LEU A 11 -11.29 -13.24 3.57
C LEU A 11 -11.15 -12.88 5.04
N ASN A 12 -12.24 -13.01 5.81
CA ASN A 12 -12.22 -12.81 7.26
C ASN A 12 -11.25 -13.79 7.93
N GLN A 13 -11.29 -15.06 7.54
CA GLN A 13 -10.40 -16.09 8.07
C GLN A 13 -8.94 -15.87 7.65
N GLU A 14 -8.68 -15.62 6.36
CA GLU A 14 -7.32 -15.50 5.84
C GLU A 14 -6.59 -14.26 6.37
N TYR A 15 -7.32 -13.14 6.51
CA TYR A 15 -6.73 -11.84 6.83
C TYR A 15 -7.12 -11.29 8.20
N GLY A 16 -7.86 -12.05 9.02
CA GLY A 16 -8.30 -11.62 10.35
C GLY A 16 -9.25 -10.41 10.30
N LEU A 17 -10.12 -10.35 9.29
CA LEU A 17 -11.05 -9.24 9.08
C LEU A 17 -12.41 -9.51 9.72
N SER A 18 -13.21 -8.44 9.83
CA SER A 18 -14.60 -8.48 10.31
C SER A 18 -15.54 -7.90 9.25
N LEU A 19 -15.41 -8.36 8.01
CA LEU A 19 -16.26 -7.96 6.90
C LEU A 19 -17.69 -8.45 7.11
N THR A 20 -18.67 -7.58 6.83
CA THR A 20 -20.10 -7.86 7.06
C THR A 20 -20.84 -8.31 5.81
N GLY A 21 -20.18 -8.31 4.65
CA GLY A 21 -20.76 -8.71 3.37
C GLY A 21 -20.13 -7.96 2.19
N LEU A 22 -20.74 -8.09 1.01
CA LEU A 22 -20.41 -7.29 -0.16
C LEU A 22 -21.10 -5.93 -0.08
N SER A 23 -20.36 -4.86 -0.42
CA SER A 23 -20.94 -3.53 -0.57
C SER A 23 -21.77 -3.49 -1.86
N PRO A 24 -22.84 -2.67 -1.95
CA PRO A 24 -23.49 -2.38 -3.23
C PRO A 24 -22.55 -1.79 -4.30
N LEU A 25 -21.37 -1.32 -3.87
CA LEU A 25 -20.32 -0.79 -4.73
C LEU A 25 -19.21 -1.82 -5.03
N TYR A 26 -19.41 -3.09 -4.67
CA TYR A 26 -18.46 -4.14 -4.96
C TYR A 26 -18.15 -4.18 -6.47
N GLU A 27 -16.85 -4.28 -6.80
CA GLU A 27 -16.33 -4.25 -8.18
C GLU A 27 -16.57 -2.94 -8.97
N SER A 28 -17.04 -1.87 -8.33
CA SER A 28 -17.10 -0.56 -8.97
C SER A 28 -15.74 -0.15 -9.55
N MET A 29 -15.76 0.35 -10.81
CA MET A 29 -14.56 0.87 -11.47
C MET A 29 -13.91 2.03 -10.70
N LYS A 30 -14.69 2.77 -9.91
CA LYS A 30 -14.22 3.90 -9.10
C LYS A 30 -14.48 3.62 -7.61
N LEU A 31 -13.43 3.75 -6.80
CA LEU A 31 -13.55 3.69 -5.35
C LEU A 31 -14.26 4.95 -4.83
N PRO A 32 -15.28 4.82 -3.98
CA PRO A 32 -15.94 5.97 -3.39
C PRO A 32 -15.00 6.71 -2.45
N LYS A 33 -15.20 8.03 -2.28
CA LYS A 33 -14.40 8.85 -1.35
C LYS A 33 -14.51 8.40 0.10
N THR A 34 -15.59 7.69 0.44
CA THR A 34 -15.85 7.13 1.77
C THR A 34 -15.19 5.77 1.99
N ALA A 35 -14.52 5.21 0.98
CA ALA A 35 -13.82 3.94 1.13
C ALA A 35 -12.68 4.06 2.13
N ILE A 36 -12.61 3.11 3.05
CA ILE A 36 -11.51 2.94 3.98
C ILE A 36 -10.53 1.96 3.34
N ARG A 37 -9.25 2.35 3.28
CA ARG A 37 -8.15 1.54 2.73
C ARG A 37 -7.43 0.81 3.87
N ASN A 38 -7.53 -0.52 3.90
CA ASN A 38 -6.83 -1.36 4.87
C ASN A 38 -5.72 -2.17 4.17
N VAL A 39 -4.48 -2.05 4.61
CA VAL A 39 -3.41 -2.98 4.22
C VAL A 39 -3.53 -4.21 5.12
N VAL A 40 -3.81 -5.37 4.53
CA VAL A 40 -4.12 -6.59 5.27
C VAL A 40 -3.02 -7.65 5.16
N LYS A 41 -2.09 -7.49 4.22
CA LYS A 41 -0.90 -8.35 4.06
C LYS A 41 0.20 -7.61 3.32
N ASP A 42 1.44 -7.78 3.75
CA ASP A 42 2.65 -7.36 3.03
C ASP A 42 3.33 -8.59 2.42
N PHE A 43 3.81 -8.48 1.19
CA PHE A 43 4.49 -9.57 0.47
C PHE A 43 6.02 -9.43 0.45
N GLY A 44 6.58 -8.35 1.00
CA GLY A 44 8.03 -8.13 1.03
C GLY A 44 8.68 -7.86 -0.33
N ASN A 45 7.88 -7.73 -1.39
CA ASN A 45 8.30 -7.34 -2.74
C ASN A 45 7.83 -5.91 -3.10
N GLY A 46 7.53 -5.12 -2.07
CA GLY A 46 6.94 -3.79 -2.20
C GLY A 46 5.47 -3.76 -2.64
N LEU A 47 4.79 -4.91 -2.71
CA LEU A 47 3.34 -4.99 -2.86
C LEU A 47 2.68 -5.36 -1.53
N GLY A 48 1.47 -4.84 -1.33
CA GLY A 48 0.59 -5.23 -0.24
C GLY A 48 -0.79 -5.62 -0.76
N ARG A 49 -1.46 -6.52 -0.04
CA ARG A 49 -2.88 -6.76 -0.24
C ARG A 49 -3.67 -5.70 0.49
N VAL A 50 -4.54 -5.04 -0.24
CA VAL A 50 -5.33 -3.91 0.21
C VAL A 50 -6.80 -4.26 0.07
N VAL A 51 -7.51 -4.15 1.17
CA VAL A 51 -8.95 -4.32 1.23
C VAL A 51 -9.60 -2.95 1.42
N TYR A 52 -10.49 -2.62 0.50
CA TYR A 52 -11.32 -1.43 0.55
C TYR A 52 -12.67 -1.79 1.13
N VAL A 53 -13.05 -1.10 2.19
CA VAL A 53 -14.34 -1.31 2.85
C VAL A 53 -15.14 -0.02 2.92
N ASP A 54 -16.46 -0.16 2.95
CA ASP A 54 -17.33 0.96 3.26
C ASP A 54 -17.46 1.17 4.79
N PRO A 55 -18.13 2.24 5.25
CA PRO A 55 -18.27 2.51 6.69
C PRO A 55 -19.04 1.45 7.48
N GLN A 56 -19.69 0.48 6.81
CA GLN A 56 -20.37 -0.65 7.45
C GLN A 56 -19.50 -1.92 7.44
N ASN A 57 -18.21 -1.80 7.14
CA ASN A 57 -17.27 -2.91 6.95
C ASN A 57 -17.69 -3.89 5.85
N ARG A 58 -18.41 -3.44 4.82
CA ARG A 58 -18.67 -4.28 3.65
C ARG A 58 -17.55 -4.15 2.63
N LEU A 59 -17.20 -5.25 1.97
CA LEU A 59 -16.15 -5.30 0.96
C LEU A 59 -16.55 -4.50 -0.29
N ILE A 60 -15.71 -3.53 -0.67
CA ILE A 60 -15.80 -2.82 -1.95
C ILE A 60 -14.86 -3.46 -2.97
N ALA A 61 -13.61 -3.73 -2.58
CA ALA A 61 -12.61 -4.35 -3.44
C ALA A 61 -11.46 -4.97 -2.61
N ASN A 62 -10.81 -6.00 -3.14
CA ASN A 62 -9.56 -6.54 -2.64
C ASN A 62 -8.53 -6.54 -3.78
N ARG A 63 -7.39 -5.86 -3.60
CA ARG A 63 -6.40 -5.62 -4.65
C ARG A 63 -4.99 -5.80 -4.15
N MET A 64 -4.08 -6.13 -5.05
CA MET A 64 -2.65 -6.08 -4.79
C MET A 64 -2.12 -4.74 -5.27
N GLU A 65 -1.55 -3.94 -4.36
CA GLU A 65 -1.13 -2.56 -4.66
C GLU A 65 0.32 -2.31 -4.22
N PRO A 66 1.04 -1.40 -4.92
CA PRO A 66 2.33 -0.94 -4.45
C PRO A 66 2.23 -0.26 -3.09
N LEU A 67 3.10 -0.66 -2.17
CA LEU A 67 3.33 0.03 -0.93
C LEU A 67 4.32 1.17 -1.17
N VAL A 68 3.96 2.36 -0.69
CA VAL A 68 4.76 3.57 -0.86
C VAL A 68 5.31 4.05 0.49
N VAL A 69 6.49 4.63 0.42
CA VAL A 69 7.26 5.16 1.55
C VAL A 69 7.67 6.59 1.26
N GLY A 70 7.63 7.43 2.30
CA GLY A 70 8.11 8.80 2.25
C GLY A 70 9.58 8.91 2.61
N LEU A 71 10.06 10.14 2.72
CA LEU A 71 11.46 10.44 3.04
C LEU A 71 11.92 9.79 4.36
N ALA A 72 11.05 9.78 5.38
CA ALA A 72 11.39 9.28 6.69
C ALA A 72 11.55 7.75 6.70
N GLU A 73 10.58 7.07 6.11
CA GLU A 73 10.57 5.62 5.97
C GLU A 73 11.71 5.16 5.05
N THR A 74 11.96 5.88 3.96
CA THR A 74 13.09 5.65 3.05
C THR A 74 14.43 5.73 3.79
N ALA A 75 14.62 6.75 4.63
CA ALA A 75 15.83 6.90 5.42
C ALA A 75 16.03 5.72 6.38
N ALA A 76 14.96 5.28 7.04
CA ALA A 76 15.00 4.11 7.93
C ALA A 76 15.35 2.83 7.17
N MET A 77 14.76 2.59 6.00
CA MET A 77 15.04 1.41 5.15
C MET A 77 16.50 1.34 4.70
N LEU A 78 17.13 2.49 4.45
CA LEU A 78 18.52 2.58 4.01
C LEU A 78 19.54 2.62 5.16
N GLY A 79 19.08 2.72 6.42
CA GLY A 79 19.94 2.98 7.57
C GLY A 79 20.61 4.36 7.51
N TRP A 80 19.97 5.34 6.86
CA TRP A 80 20.47 6.70 6.67
C TRP A 80 19.69 7.71 7.51
N SER A 81 20.24 8.92 7.67
CA SER A 81 19.49 10.09 8.12
C SER A 81 18.63 10.67 6.98
N LYS A 82 17.53 11.36 7.31
CA LYS A 82 16.69 12.07 6.32
C LYS A 82 17.47 13.11 5.51
N GLN A 83 18.50 13.70 6.12
CA GLN A 83 19.39 14.66 5.47
C GLN A 83 20.24 13.99 4.39
N GLN A 84 20.81 12.81 4.66
CA GLN A 84 21.56 12.05 3.65
C GLN A 84 20.69 11.71 2.44
N VAL A 85 19.46 11.24 2.66
CA VAL A 85 18.52 10.96 1.55
C VAL A 85 18.25 12.24 0.74
N SER A 86 17.96 13.36 1.41
CA SER A 86 17.71 14.66 0.75
C SER A 86 18.90 15.12 -0.10
N GLU A 87 20.13 14.94 0.38
CA GLU A 87 21.33 15.30 -0.36
C GLU A 87 21.54 14.43 -1.60
N TYR A 88 21.26 13.12 -1.51
CA TYR A 88 21.34 12.24 -2.68
C TYR A 88 20.29 12.57 -3.74
N ILE A 89 19.08 12.95 -3.31
CA ILE A 89 18.04 13.44 -4.22
C ILE A 89 18.51 14.70 -4.95
N LYS A 90 19.05 15.70 -4.22
CA LYS A 90 19.56 16.95 -4.83
C LYS A 90 20.70 16.70 -5.84
N ARG A 91 21.48 15.65 -5.64
CA ARG A 91 22.61 15.28 -6.51
C ARG A 91 22.21 14.45 -7.71
N ASP A 92 20.91 14.17 -7.89
CA ASP A 92 20.40 13.29 -8.94
C ASP A 92 21.03 11.88 -8.87
N LYS A 93 21.25 11.41 -7.63
CA LYS A 93 21.83 10.09 -7.30
C LYS A 93 20.84 9.20 -6.57
N PHE A 94 19.56 9.54 -6.61
CA PHE A 94 18.47 8.82 -5.96
C PHE A 94 17.41 8.45 -7.00
N PRO A 95 16.67 7.33 -6.88
CA PRO A 95 15.61 6.99 -7.82
C PRO A 95 14.57 8.11 -7.93
N GLU A 96 14.04 8.33 -9.13
CA GLU A 96 12.89 9.22 -9.31
C GLU A 96 11.68 8.69 -8.52
N PRO A 97 11.00 9.52 -7.73
CA PRO A 97 9.84 9.12 -6.96
C PRO A 97 8.66 8.75 -7.87
N ALA A 98 7.92 7.72 -7.48
CA ALA A 98 6.69 7.32 -8.14
C ALA A 98 5.60 8.40 -8.04
N LEU A 99 5.62 9.20 -6.98
CA LEU A 99 4.70 10.32 -6.78
C LEU A 99 5.36 11.45 -6.00
N ARG A 100 4.97 12.70 -6.26
CA ARG A 100 5.36 13.86 -5.45
C ARG A 100 4.10 14.50 -4.87
N LEU A 101 4.03 14.55 -3.54
CA LEU A 101 3.00 15.27 -2.80
C LEU A 101 3.56 16.62 -2.33
N ALA A 102 2.69 17.53 -1.90
CA ALA A 102 3.10 18.78 -1.26
C ALA A 102 3.99 18.55 -0.02
N SER A 103 3.79 17.42 0.69
CA SER A 103 4.58 17.01 1.85
C SER A 103 5.93 16.37 1.49
N GLY A 104 6.15 15.99 0.23
CA GLY A 104 7.40 15.38 -0.22
C GLY A 104 7.23 14.26 -1.25
N PRO A 105 8.37 13.72 -1.73
CA PRO A 105 8.41 12.58 -2.64
C PRO A 105 7.98 11.27 -1.94
N LEU A 106 7.35 10.39 -2.73
CA LEU A 106 7.00 9.03 -2.37
C LEU A 106 7.62 8.06 -3.37
N TRP A 107 8.24 7.01 -2.85
CA TRP A 107 8.76 5.88 -3.62
C TRP A 107 7.98 4.64 -3.28
N THR A 108 7.93 3.67 -4.19
CA THR A 108 7.55 2.32 -3.80
C THR A 108 8.64 1.71 -2.92
N ILE A 109 8.27 0.81 -2.01
CA ILE A 109 9.24 0.02 -1.24
C ILE A 109 10.24 -0.66 -2.18
N GLU A 110 9.75 -1.25 -3.28
CA GLU A 110 10.58 -1.94 -4.28
C GLU A 110 11.64 -1.01 -4.91
N GLN A 111 11.30 0.25 -5.20
CA GLN A 111 12.29 1.23 -5.71
C GLN A 111 13.44 1.44 -4.72
N ILE A 112 13.14 1.51 -3.42
CA ILE A 112 14.14 1.74 -2.38
C ILE A 112 14.98 0.49 -2.14
N GLU A 113 14.36 -0.70 -2.15
CA GLU A 113 15.08 -1.98 -2.05
C GLU A 113 16.04 -2.17 -3.21
N LYS A 114 15.58 -1.99 -4.46
CA LYS A 114 16.44 -2.05 -5.65
C LYS A 114 17.59 -1.05 -5.57
N TYR A 115 17.33 0.17 -5.11
CA TYR A 115 18.37 1.18 -4.94
C TYR A 115 19.41 0.78 -3.87
N ARG A 116 18.96 0.21 -2.75
CA ARG A 116 19.84 -0.31 -1.69
C ARG A 116 20.72 -1.43 -2.24
N ASP A 117 20.11 -2.40 -2.90
CA ASP A 117 20.76 -3.63 -3.35
C ASP A 117 21.71 -3.37 -4.55
N ALA A 118 21.43 -2.36 -5.38
CA ALA A 118 22.34 -1.93 -6.44
C ALA A 118 23.62 -1.24 -5.92
N ARG A 119 23.69 -0.93 -4.62
CA ARG A 119 24.81 -0.25 -3.98
C ARG A 119 25.63 -1.16 -3.05
N SER A 120 25.18 -2.39 -2.82
CA SER A 120 25.87 -3.40 -2.00
C SER A 120 26.93 -4.19 -2.75
#